data_AF-A0A917C594-F1
#
_entry.id   AF-A0A917C594-F1
#
_cell.length_a   1.000
_cell.length_b   1.000
_cell.length_c   1.000
_cell.angle_alpha   90.00
_cell.angle_beta   90.00
_cell.angle_gamma   90.00
#
_symmetry.space_group_name_H-M   'P 1'
#
loop_
_entity.id
_entity.type
_entity.pdbx_description
1 polymer ?
#
loop_
_entity_poly.entity_id
_entity_poly.type
_entity_poly.pdbx_seq_one_letter_code
_entity_poly.pdbx_strand_id
1 'polypeptide(L)'
;MVVTTIQIKRGLSANLSTLTLEAGELALATDTGKLYAGNGTGRVLLNPDQAAAETAVKLQTPRTISITGDGTGSVSFDGSANAPITLVLANSGVTAGSYTKVTVDAKGRVTSASQMTAADIALGNVTNESKATMFTNAALTGNPTVPTQATADNSTRAASTAFVKAQGYLSASDTIDGGTF
;
A
#
# COMPACT_ATOMS: atom_id res chain seq x y z
N MET A 1 -19.21 63.92 -30.97
CA MET A 1 -19.95 62.70 -31.39
C MET A 1 -21.19 62.61 -30.51
N VAL A 2 -22.40 62.66 -31.08
CA VAL A 2 -23.64 62.47 -30.31
C VAL A 2 -23.79 60.98 -30.03
N VAL A 3 -23.87 60.60 -28.76
CA VAL A 3 -24.15 59.20 -28.38
C VAL A 3 -25.65 59.04 -28.26
N THR A 4 -26.25 58.21 -29.11
CA THR A 4 -27.65 57.80 -28.98
C THR A 4 -27.74 56.70 -27.93
N THR A 5 -28.58 56.89 -26.91
CA THR A 5 -28.82 55.90 -25.87
C THR A 5 -30.11 55.12 -26.16
N ILE A 6 -30.04 53.79 -25.98
CA ILE A 6 -31.22 52.93 -25.98
C ILE A 6 -31.68 52.76 -24.53
N GLN A 7 -32.95 53.03 -24.26
CA GLN A 7 -33.56 52.86 -22.93
C GLN A 7 -34.47 51.63 -22.91
N ILE A 8 -34.52 50.95 -21.77
CA ILE A 8 -35.44 49.83 -21.49
C ILE A 8 -36.16 50.09 -20.16
N LYS A 9 -37.33 49.47 -19.95
CA LYS A 9 -38.04 49.52 -18.67
C LYS A 9 -37.11 49.02 -17.54
N ARG A 10 -37.13 49.69 -16.38
CA ARG A 10 -36.27 49.32 -15.25
C ARG A 10 -36.88 49.72 -13.91
N GLY A 11 -36.58 48.98 -12.85
CA GLY A 11 -37.06 49.27 -11.49
C GLY A 11 -36.70 48.17 -10.49
N LEU A 12 -37.22 48.26 -9.27
CA LEU A 12 -37.00 47.22 -8.24
C LEU A 12 -37.75 45.93 -8.59
N SER A 13 -37.18 44.78 -8.23
CA SER A 13 -37.80 43.45 -8.44
C SER A 13 -39.17 43.31 -7.76
N ALA A 14 -39.41 44.05 -6.67
CA ALA A 14 -40.71 44.12 -6.01
C ALA A 14 -41.85 44.60 -6.94
N ASN A 15 -41.54 45.33 -8.01
CA ASN A 15 -42.52 45.85 -8.97
C ASN A 15 -42.82 44.87 -10.11
N LEU A 16 -42.21 43.68 -10.13
CA LEU A 16 -42.43 42.72 -11.22
C LEU A 16 -43.87 42.23 -11.30
N SER A 17 -44.61 42.17 -10.18
CA SER A 17 -46.02 41.75 -10.15
C SER A 17 -46.95 42.69 -10.91
N THR A 18 -46.60 43.98 -10.99
CA THR A 18 -47.38 45.02 -11.67
C THR A 18 -46.78 45.43 -13.02
N LEU A 19 -45.57 44.94 -13.34
CA LEU A 19 -44.91 45.19 -14.62
C LEU A 19 -45.61 44.44 -15.76
N THR A 20 -46.17 45.20 -16.71
CA THR A 20 -46.66 44.70 -18.00
C THR A 20 -45.61 44.90 -19.09
N LEU A 21 -45.37 43.86 -19.88
CA LEU A 21 -44.48 43.86 -21.03
C LEU A 21 -45.22 43.32 -22.23
N GLU A 22 -45.22 44.09 -23.32
CA GLU A 22 -45.68 43.59 -24.61
C GLU A 22 -44.70 42.53 -25.16
N ALA A 23 -45.15 41.72 -26.11
CA ALA A 23 -44.28 40.74 -26.76
C ALA A 23 -43.01 41.41 -27.31
N GLY A 24 -41.83 40.96 -26.86
CA GLY A 24 -40.53 41.51 -27.26
C GLY A 24 -40.05 42.72 -26.45
N GLU A 25 -40.84 43.25 -25.52
CA GLU A 25 -40.40 44.36 -24.66
C GLU A 25 -39.47 43.88 -23.53
N LEU A 26 -38.35 44.58 -23.31
CA LEU A 26 -37.35 44.24 -22.30
C LEU A 26 -37.49 45.07 -21.01
N ALA A 27 -37.20 44.44 -19.87
CA ALA A 27 -37.09 45.12 -18.59
C ALA A 27 -35.93 44.61 -17.72
N LEU A 28 -35.37 45.51 -16.91
CA LEU A 28 -34.30 45.22 -15.94
C LEU A 28 -34.79 45.46 -14.50
N ALA A 29 -34.75 44.42 -13.67
CA ALA A 29 -34.83 44.57 -12.22
C ALA A 29 -33.45 45.04 -11.69
N THR A 30 -33.35 46.29 -11.24
CA THR A 30 -32.07 46.96 -10.96
C THR A 30 -31.38 46.49 -9.68
N ASP A 31 -32.16 45.97 -8.73
CA ASP A 31 -31.71 45.43 -7.45
C ASP A 31 -31.14 44.01 -7.55
N THR A 32 -31.68 43.21 -8.46
CA THR A 32 -31.30 41.80 -8.66
C THR A 32 -30.48 41.58 -9.92
N GLY A 33 -30.37 42.59 -10.80
CA GLY A 33 -29.72 42.48 -12.11
C GLY A 33 -30.46 41.57 -13.09
N LYS A 34 -31.73 41.22 -12.82
CA LYS A 34 -32.51 40.29 -13.64
C LYS A 34 -33.13 40.98 -14.86
N LEU A 35 -32.99 40.34 -16.03
CA LEU A 35 -33.51 40.76 -17.32
C LEU A 35 -34.73 39.94 -17.68
N TYR A 36 -35.79 40.63 -18.08
CA TYR A 36 -37.05 40.02 -18.50
C TYR A 36 -37.40 40.44 -19.92
N ALA A 37 -38.08 39.56 -20.65
CA ALA A 37 -38.73 39.88 -21.92
C ALA A 37 -40.23 39.58 -21.84
N GLY A 38 -41.07 40.43 -22.43
CA GLY A 38 -42.48 40.13 -22.61
C GLY A 38 -42.67 39.03 -23.66
N ASN A 39 -43.58 38.08 -23.39
CA ASN A 39 -43.88 36.95 -24.28
C ASN A 39 -45.31 37.01 -24.86
N GLY A 40 -46.00 38.14 -24.73
CA GLY A 40 -47.38 38.35 -25.17
C GLY A 40 -48.47 37.84 -24.21
N THR A 41 -48.09 37.04 -23.21
CA THR A 41 -49.01 36.55 -22.15
C THR A 41 -48.52 36.92 -20.74
N GLY A 42 -47.32 37.47 -20.63
CA GLY A 42 -46.60 37.73 -19.40
C GLY A 42 -45.13 38.03 -19.70
N ARG A 43 -44.23 37.54 -18.82
CA ARG A 43 -42.79 37.80 -18.88
C ARG A 43 -41.99 36.51 -18.73
N VAL A 44 -40.85 36.43 -19.41
CA VAL A 44 -39.84 35.37 -19.26
C VAL A 44 -38.57 35.96 -18.66
N LEU A 45 -37.95 35.25 -17.72
CA LEU A 45 -36.65 35.61 -17.13
C LEU A 45 -35.52 35.11 -18.04
N LEU A 46 -34.65 36.01 -18.49
CA LEU A 46 -33.59 35.70 -19.46
C LEU A 46 -32.26 35.31 -18.80
N ASN A 47 -32.03 35.75 -17.57
CA ASN A 47 -30.83 35.43 -16.80
C ASN A 47 -31.22 34.89 -15.40
N PRO A 48 -31.85 33.70 -15.32
CA PRO A 48 -32.16 33.08 -14.03
C PRO A 48 -30.91 32.95 -13.15
N ASP A 49 -31.11 32.84 -11.83
CA ASP A 49 -29.99 32.53 -10.93
C ASP A 49 -29.40 31.19 -11.36
N GLN A 50 -28.09 31.15 -11.57
CA GLN A 50 -27.39 29.91 -11.80
C GLN A 50 -27.25 29.24 -10.44
N ALA A 51 -28.10 28.26 -10.14
CA ALA A 51 -27.91 27.41 -8.98
C ALA A 51 -26.55 26.67 -9.09
N ALA A 52 -25.99 26.27 -7.95
CA ALA A 52 -24.69 25.63 -7.80
C ALA A 52 -24.41 24.64 -8.95
N ALA A 53 -23.47 24.97 -9.86
CA ALA A 53 -23.06 24.20 -11.04
C ALA A 53 -23.97 23.02 -11.43
N GLU A 54 -25.27 23.25 -11.66
CA GLU A 54 -26.22 22.16 -11.96
C GLU A 54 -25.88 21.50 -13.31
N THR A 55 -25.18 22.23 -14.18
CA THR A 55 -24.77 21.77 -15.49
C THR A 55 -23.30 22.07 -15.74
N ALA A 56 -22.47 21.04 -15.64
CA ALA A 56 -21.13 21.08 -16.21
C ALA A 56 -21.27 20.83 -17.73
N VAL A 57 -21.32 21.89 -18.55
CA VAL A 57 -21.45 21.77 -20.02
C VAL A 57 -20.38 20.82 -20.60
N LYS A 58 -19.17 20.83 -20.02
CA LYS A 58 -18.06 19.92 -20.40
C LYS A 58 -18.27 18.45 -20.04
N LEU A 59 -19.22 18.13 -19.16
CA LEU A 59 -19.63 16.79 -18.75
C LEU A 59 -20.97 16.36 -19.39
N GLN A 60 -21.61 17.21 -20.21
CA GLN A 60 -22.72 16.78 -21.09
C GLN A 60 -22.29 15.64 -22.01
N THR A 61 -21.03 15.67 -22.45
CA THR A 61 -20.34 14.47 -22.93
C THR A 61 -19.65 13.82 -21.74
N PRO A 62 -20.07 12.61 -21.31
CA PRO A 62 -19.43 11.91 -20.20
C PRO A 62 -17.93 11.75 -20.44
N ARG A 63 -17.15 11.89 -19.38
CA ARG A 63 -15.69 11.73 -19.45
C ARG A 63 -15.29 10.42 -18.80
N THR A 64 -14.39 9.70 -19.45
CA THR A 64 -13.75 8.54 -18.83
C THR A 64 -12.73 9.02 -17.82
N ILE A 65 -12.93 8.69 -16.56
CA ILE A 65 -11.91 8.81 -15.52
C ILE A 65 -11.24 7.44 -15.41
N SER A 66 -9.92 7.40 -15.55
CA SER A 66 -9.13 6.17 -15.54
C SER A 66 -8.04 6.20 -14.48
N ILE A 67 -7.77 5.05 -13.89
CA ILE A 67 -6.58 4.80 -13.07
C ILE A 67 -5.47 4.29 -14.00
N THR A 68 -4.26 4.82 -13.83
CA THR A 68 -3.06 4.43 -14.57
C THR A 68 -1.94 4.09 -13.59
N GLY A 69 -1.02 3.20 -13.96
CA GLY A 69 0.08 2.73 -13.11
C GLY A 69 -0.16 1.29 -12.63
N ASP A 70 0.07 1.04 -11.34
CA ASP A 70 0.03 -0.31 -10.73
C ASP A 70 -1.38 -0.92 -10.62
N GLY A 71 -2.40 -0.14 -10.96
CA GLY A 71 -3.79 -0.56 -10.97
C GLY A 71 -4.50 -0.12 -12.23
N THR A 72 -5.59 -0.82 -12.52
CA THR A 72 -6.51 -0.53 -13.61
C THR A 72 -7.90 -0.28 -13.03
N GLY A 73 -8.69 0.52 -13.73
CA GLY A 73 -10.03 0.88 -13.34
C GLY A 73 -10.45 2.09 -14.13
N SER A 74 -11.68 2.11 -14.60
CA SER A 74 -12.22 3.27 -15.31
C SER A 74 -13.71 3.37 -15.10
N VAL A 75 -14.23 4.60 -15.09
CA VAL A 75 -15.66 4.86 -15.07
C VAL A 75 -15.98 6.03 -15.99
N SER A 76 -17.16 6.00 -16.59
CA SER A 76 -17.71 7.17 -17.27
C SER A 76 -18.41 8.05 -16.24
N PHE A 77 -18.12 9.34 -16.23
CA PHE A 77 -18.68 10.29 -15.29
C PHE A 77 -19.23 11.53 -16.02
N ASP A 78 -20.49 11.85 -15.72
CA ASP A 78 -21.21 13.01 -16.26
C ASP A 78 -21.74 13.96 -15.16
N GLY A 79 -21.55 13.61 -13.88
CA GLY A 79 -22.02 14.41 -12.74
C GLY A 79 -23.47 14.15 -12.31
N SER A 80 -24.20 13.26 -12.97
CA SER A 80 -25.61 12.97 -12.64
C SER A 80 -25.80 12.16 -11.35
N ALA A 81 -24.82 11.33 -11.00
CA ALA A 81 -24.82 10.48 -9.81
C ALA A 81 -23.40 10.08 -9.40
N ASN A 82 -23.28 9.38 -8.28
CA ASN A 82 -22.02 8.76 -7.86
C ASN A 82 -21.58 7.70 -8.87
N ALA A 83 -20.31 7.76 -9.28
CA ALA A 83 -19.71 6.83 -10.24
C ALA A 83 -18.53 6.09 -9.58
N PRO A 84 -18.74 4.90 -8.97
CA PRO A 84 -17.67 4.17 -8.32
C PRO A 84 -16.66 3.61 -9.35
N ILE A 85 -15.37 3.74 -9.06
CA ILE A 85 -14.30 3.09 -9.83
C ILE A 85 -13.89 1.82 -9.08
N THR A 86 -14.05 0.66 -9.73
CA THR A 86 -13.47 -0.59 -9.22
C THR A 86 -11.98 -0.59 -9.53
N LEU A 87 -11.15 -0.56 -8.49
CA LEU A 87 -9.70 -0.67 -8.62
C LEU A 87 -9.28 -2.14 -8.69
N VAL A 88 -8.56 -2.50 -9.74
CA VAL A 88 -7.97 -3.81 -9.96
C VAL A 88 -6.45 -3.68 -10.03
N LEU A 89 -5.73 -4.25 -9.07
CA LEU A 89 -4.27 -4.33 -9.13
C LEU A 89 -3.84 -5.43 -10.11
N ALA A 90 -2.72 -5.20 -10.79
CA ALA A 90 -2.06 -6.24 -11.57
C ALA A 90 -1.53 -7.36 -10.66
N ASN A 91 -1.47 -8.59 -11.18
CA ASN A 91 -0.82 -9.68 -10.47
C ASN A 91 0.69 -9.42 -10.41
N SER A 92 1.28 -9.52 -9.23
CA SER A 92 2.73 -9.32 -9.05
C SER A 92 3.58 -10.46 -9.64
N GLY A 93 2.96 -11.58 -10.02
CA GLY A 93 3.63 -12.82 -10.41
C GLY A 93 3.91 -13.76 -9.23
N VAL A 94 3.73 -13.32 -7.99
CA VAL A 94 3.80 -14.20 -6.82
C VAL A 94 2.56 -15.10 -6.79
N THR A 95 2.76 -16.40 -6.66
CA THR A 95 1.64 -17.35 -6.50
C THR A 95 0.97 -17.12 -5.15
N ALA A 96 -0.35 -16.97 -5.15
CA ALA A 96 -1.14 -16.80 -3.93
C ALA A 96 -0.93 -18.01 -3.00
N GLY A 97 -0.78 -17.74 -1.70
CA GLY A 97 -0.59 -18.80 -0.73
C GLY A 97 0.10 -18.33 0.54
N SER A 98 0.26 -19.29 1.46
CA SER A 98 1.02 -19.09 2.70
C SER A 98 2.46 -19.55 2.50
N TYR A 99 3.37 -18.63 2.80
CA TYR A 99 4.80 -18.86 2.93
C TYR A 99 5.14 -18.93 4.43
N THR A 100 6.41 -19.16 4.77
CA THR A 100 6.84 -19.39 6.17
C THR A 100 6.31 -18.34 7.15
N LYS A 101 6.22 -17.06 6.75
CA LYS A 101 5.75 -15.97 7.62
C LYS A 101 4.75 -15.00 7.05
N VAL A 102 4.38 -15.18 5.79
CA VAL A 102 3.47 -14.26 5.11
C VAL A 102 2.48 -15.05 4.30
N THR A 103 1.23 -14.62 4.30
CA THR A 103 0.24 -15.06 3.32
C THR A 103 0.02 -13.94 2.34
N VAL A 104 0.01 -14.27 1.05
CA VAL A 104 -0.26 -13.31 -0.02
C VAL A 104 -1.47 -13.72 -0.84
N ASP A 105 -2.23 -12.73 -1.30
CA ASP A 105 -3.31 -12.94 -2.25
C ASP A 105 -2.79 -13.07 -3.70
N ALA A 106 -3.69 -13.33 -4.65
CA ALA A 106 -3.33 -13.44 -6.08
C ALA A 106 -2.75 -12.15 -6.69
N LYS A 107 -2.96 -11.00 -6.02
CA LYS A 107 -2.39 -9.71 -6.43
C LYS A 107 -1.02 -9.48 -5.79
N GLY A 108 -0.53 -10.42 -4.97
CA GLY A 108 0.76 -10.34 -4.28
C GLY A 108 0.76 -9.50 -3.01
N ARG A 109 -0.40 -9.09 -2.51
CA ARG A 109 -0.48 -8.29 -1.28
C ARG A 109 -0.38 -9.20 -0.06
N VAL A 110 0.38 -8.80 0.95
CA VAL A 110 0.43 -9.50 2.24
C VAL A 110 -0.90 -9.33 2.97
N THR A 111 -1.61 -10.44 3.19
CA THR A 111 -2.91 -10.47 3.89
C THR A 111 -2.79 -10.94 5.34
N SER A 112 -1.69 -11.61 5.68
CA SER A 112 -1.33 -11.93 7.06
C SER A 112 0.19 -12.05 7.19
N ALA A 113 0.72 -11.71 8.36
CA ALA A 113 2.14 -11.87 8.67
C ALA A 113 2.35 -12.31 10.11
N SER A 114 3.48 -12.95 10.38
CA SER A 114 3.95 -13.27 11.72
C SER A 114 5.42 -12.93 11.86
N GLN A 115 5.85 -12.58 13.08
CA GLN A 115 7.27 -12.38 13.36
C GLN A 115 8.04 -13.67 13.11
N MET A 116 9.23 -13.53 12.53
CA MET A 116 10.16 -14.64 12.38
C MET A 116 10.74 -15.01 13.75
N THR A 117 10.93 -16.30 13.96
CA THR A 117 11.54 -16.90 15.13
C THR A 117 12.72 -17.76 14.70
N ALA A 118 13.57 -18.13 15.65
CA ALA A 118 14.70 -19.02 15.37
C ALA A 118 14.27 -20.36 14.75
N ALA A 119 13.06 -20.84 15.04
CA ALA A 119 12.56 -22.12 14.54
C ALA A 119 12.30 -22.12 13.01
N ASP A 120 12.16 -20.94 12.39
CA ASP A 120 11.71 -20.82 11.00
C ASP A 120 12.81 -21.02 9.96
N ILE A 121 14.08 -21.02 10.39
CA ILE A 121 15.24 -21.22 9.51
C ILE A 121 15.44 -22.72 9.20
N ALA A 122 14.73 -23.61 9.91
CA ALA A 122 14.68 -25.05 9.62
C ALA A 122 16.06 -25.71 9.42
N LEU A 123 17.01 -25.45 10.31
CA LEU A 123 18.36 -26.02 10.19
C LEU A 123 18.47 -27.49 10.66
N GLY A 124 17.34 -28.17 10.94
CA GLY A 124 17.23 -29.60 11.25
C GLY A 124 17.93 -30.06 12.54
N ASN A 125 19.25 -29.93 12.56
CA ASN A 125 20.15 -30.38 13.63
C ASN A 125 20.92 -29.22 14.28
N VAL A 126 20.80 -27.99 13.75
CA VAL A 126 21.34 -26.79 14.40
C VAL A 126 20.20 -26.13 15.15
N THR A 127 20.08 -26.46 16.43
CA THR A 127 19.38 -25.58 17.35
C THR A 127 20.16 -24.26 17.37
N ASN A 128 19.45 -23.13 17.19
CA ASN A 128 20.04 -21.82 16.99
C ASN A 128 20.49 -21.21 18.33
N GLU A 129 21.32 -21.94 19.07
CA GLU A 129 21.96 -21.42 20.27
C GLU A 129 23.37 -20.90 19.96
N SER A 130 23.88 -20.06 20.86
CA SER A 130 25.24 -19.56 20.79
C SER A 130 26.24 -20.72 20.77
N LYS A 131 27.35 -20.57 20.03
CA LYS A 131 28.49 -21.52 20.00
C LYS A 131 28.90 -22.02 21.39
N ALA A 132 28.77 -21.19 22.43
CA ALA A 132 29.10 -21.57 23.81
C ALA A 132 28.24 -22.74 24.34
N THR A 133 26.94 -22.74 24.05
CA THR A 133 26.02 -23.77 24.53
C THR A 133 26.20 -25.11 23.80
N MET A 134 26.45 -25.09 22.48
CA MET A 134 26.66 -26.29 21.67
C MET A 134 27.90 -27.10 22.09
N PHE A 135 28.87 -26.46 22.75
CA PHE A 135 30.11 -27.11 23.21
C PHE A 135 30.24 -27.19 24.74
N THR A 136 29.20 -26.81 25.49
CA THR A 136 29.17 -27.04 26.93
C THR A 136 28.90 -28.52 27.17
N ASN A 137 29.85 -29.24 27.78
CA ASN A 137 29.75 -30.67 28.07
C ASN A 137 29.47 -31.54 26.82
N ALA A 138 30.08 -31.19 25.67
CA ALA A 138 29.88 -31.94 24.44
C ALA A 138 30.26 -33.43 24.60
N ALA A 139 29.32 -34.32 24.32
CA ALA A 139 29.58 -35.75 24.17
C ALA A 139 29.93 -36.05 22.71
N LEU A 140 31.20 -36.34 22.43
CA LEU A 140 31.65 -36.76 21.11
C LEU A 140 31.32 -38.25 20.93
N THR A 141 30.73 -38.62 19.79
CA THR A 141 30.42 -40.01 19.44
C THR A 141 31.25 -40.47 18.24
N GLY A 142 31.36 -41.78 18.02
CA GLY A 142 32.20 -42.34 16.96
C GLY A 142 33.69 -42.23 17.27
N ASN A 143 34.50 -41.86 16.27
CA ASN A 143 35.96 -41.80 16.36
C ASN A 143 36.49 -40.36 16.13
N PRO A 144 36.33 -39.43 17.10
CA PRO A 144 36.81 -38.06 16.94
C PRO A 144 38.33 -38.02 16.79
N THR A 145 38.83 -37.18 15.88
CA THR A 145 40.27 -36.99 15.65
C THR A 145 40.79 -35.77 16.41
N VAL A 146 41.94 -35.92 17.08
CA VAL A 146 42.63 -34.84 17.80
C VAL A 146 44.05 -34.70 17.23
N PRO A 147 44.49 -33.49 16.79
CA PRO A 147 45.86 -33.27 16.35
C PRO A 147 46.90 -33.63 17.42
N THR A 148 48.03 -34.20 17.01
CA THR A 148 49.12 -34.55 17.93
C THR A 148 49.96 -33.32 18.24
N GLN A 149 49.98 -32.93 19.51
CA GLN A 149 50.78 -31.81 20.01
C GLN A 149 52.25 -32.21 20.21
N ALA A 150 53.14 -31.22 20.29
CA ALA A 150 54.54 -31.42 20.64
C ALA A 150 54.68 -31.86 22.11
N THR A 151 55.69 -32.66 22.45
CA THR A 151 55.88 -33.21 23.81
C THR A 151 56.09 -32.17 24.91
N ALA A 152 56.41 -30.92 24.57
CA ALA A 152 56.53 -29.83 25.53
C ALA A 152 55.20 -29.07 25.80
N ASP A 153 54.12 -29.38 25.09
CA ASP A 153 52.82 -28.69 25.23
C ASP A 153 52.16 -28.98 26.60
N ASN A 154 51.72 -27.94 27.30
CA ASN A 154 51.06 -27.99 28.60
C ASN A 154 49.70 -27.25 28.63
N SER A 155 49.06 -27.08 27.46
CA SER A 155 47.75 -26.42 27.33
C SER A 155 46.58 -27.31 27.79
N THR A 156 45.38 -26.72 27.87
CA THR A 156 44.12 -27.41 28.22
C THR A 156 43.45 -28.10 27.02
N ARG A 157 44.19 -28.31 25.92
CA ARG A 157 43.68 -28.99 24.72
C ARG A 157 43.49 -30.49 24.98
N ALA A 158 42.54 -31.11 24.28
CA ALA A 158 42.40 -32.56 24.31
C ALA A 158 43.70 -33.25 23.83
N ALA A 159 44.09 -34.34 24.48
CA ALA A 159 45.28 -35.09 24.14
C ALA A 159 44.97 -36.21 23.13
N SER A 160 45.76 -36.28 22.05
CA SER A 160 45.72 -37.44 21.14
C SER A 160 46.39 -38.66 21.76
N THR A 161 46.01 -39.87 21.35
CA THR A 161 46.65 -41.12 21.80
C THR A 161 48.14 -41.17 21.48
N ALA A 162 48.56 -40.62 20.33
CA ALA A 162 49.97 -40.51 19.96
C ALA A 162 50.78 -39.60 20.90
N PHE A 163 50.19 -38.49 21.37
CA PHE A 163 50.83 -37.60 22.35
C PHE A 163 51.04 -38.32 23.68
N VAL A 164 50.03 -39.01 24.21
CA VAL A 164 50.14 -39.73 25.49
C VAL A 164 51.19 -40.85 25.42
N LYS A 165 51.28 -41.55 24.27
CA LYS A 165 52.36 -42.52 24.00
C LYS A 165 53.75 -41.85 23.97
N ALA A 166 53.88 -40.69 23.33
CA ALA A 166 55.15 -39.96 23.26
C ALA A 166 55.63 -39.43 24.62
N GLN A 167 54.72 -39.18 25.56
CA GLN A 167 55.06 -38.84 26.95
C GLN A 167 55.49 -40.05 27.80
N GLY A 168 55.30 -41.28 27.29
CA GLY A 168 55.60 -42.51 28.02
C GLY A 168 54.55 -42.92 29.06
N TYR A 169 53.33 -42.35 29.00
CA TYR A 169 52.26 -42.64 29.97
C TYR A 169 51.37 -43.84 29.61
N LEU A 170 51.63 -44.51 28.48
CA LEU A 170 50.95 -45.73 28.05
C LEU A 170 51.96 -46.78 27.61
N SER A 171 51.84 -47.99 28.16
CA SER A 171 52.54 -49.15 27.62
C SER A 171 51.76 -49.73 26.43
N ALA A 172 52.42 -50.49 25.55
CA ALA A 172 51.90 -50.83 24.21
C ALA A 172 50.54 -51.58 24.17
N SER A 173 50.03 -52.05 25.31
CA SER A 173 48.80 -52.85 25.40
C SER A 173 47.67 -52.18 26.20
N ASP A 174 47.89 -50.99 26.77
CA ASP A 174 46.87 -50.34 27.60
C ASP A 174 45.84 -49.62 26.70
N THR A 175 44.59 -50.05 26.79
CA THR A 175 43.47 -49.35 26.14
C THR A 175 43.06 -48.19 27.03
N ILE A 176 43.11 -46.95 26.52
CA ILE A 176 42.47 -45.82 27.20
C ILE A 176 40.97 -45.95 26.95
N ASP A 177 40.26 -46.69 27.82
CA ASP A 177 38.80 -46.82 27.76
C ASP A 177 38.08 -45.66 28.47
N GLY A 178 38.83 -44.66 28.94
CA GLY A 178 38.29 -43.52 29.69
C GLY A 178 37.92 -43.85 31.13
N GLY A 179 38.14 -45.09 31.58
CA GLY A 179 37.68 -45.63 32.85
C GLY A 179 36.17 -45.89 32.83
N THR A 180 35.73 -47.06 33.30
CA THR A 180 34.44 -47.14 33.97
C THR A 180 34.52 -46.27 35.23
N PHE A 181 33.95 -45.07 35.16
CA PHE A 181 33.59 -44.29 36.34
C PHE A 181 32.38 -44.91 37.03
#